data_AF-A0A933IXN7-F1
#
_entry.id   AF-A0A933IXN7-F1
#
_cell.length_a   1.000
_cell.length_b   1.000
_cell.length_c   1.000
_cell.angle_alpha   90.00
_cell.angle_beta   90.00
_cell.angle_gamma   90.00
#
_symmetry.space_group_name_H-M   'P 1'
#
loop_
_entity.id
_entity.type
_entity.pdbx_description
1 polymer ?
#
loop_
_entity_poly.entity_id
_entity_poly.type
_entity_poly.pdbx_seq_one_letter_code
_entity_poly.pdbx_strand_id
1 'polypeptide(L)'
;MEHLTQLALGLEVQSSQGGLDLLDTPRSLDVFSEERYAPCANPLMDQFIISNFTTTDSPKRDPMQENLEAGKNTYVYDAHTYHTKVPPAAIVRLIEHYTQPGEIVLDPFCGSGMTGVAALQAHRKPMLIDLSPAATLIAYNFLTPIDGRAYFAAIDRVLATLREEELSLYGTHCRTCGKLVPMEYMVWSYALVCEFCGKEFVLWDVARDEHTDVRESKIRTEFDCPFCATHLQKRKLSRTTLYPVQVVCGHSLHNA
;
A
#
# COMPACT_ATOMS: atom_id res chain seq x y z
N MET A 1 -39.07 4.81 45.14
CA MET A 1 -37.99 3.86 44.85
C MET A 1 -38.28 3.32 43.47
N GLU A 2 -37.79 4.04 42.47
CA GLU A 2 -36.69 3.58 41.60
C GLU A 2 -37.29 2.96 40.33
N HIS A 3 -36.82 3.21 39.12
CA HIS A 3 -35.93 4.22 38.57
C HIS A 3 -36.05 3.95 37.05
N LEU A 4 -36.29 4.99 36.26
CA LEU A 4 -35.60 5.23 34.99
C LEU A 4 -35.28 4.03 34.07
N THR A 5 -36.02 3.85 32.96
CA THR A 5 -35.38 3.95 31.62
C THR A 5 -36.41 4.33 30.56
N GLN A 6 -36.14 5.48 29.96
CA GLN A 6 -36.88 6.22 28.96
C GLN A 6 -36.49 5.79 27.53
N LEU A 7 -37.43 6.01 26.61
CA LEU A 7 -37.24 6.60 25.27
C LEU A 7 -36.09 6.08 24.39
N ALA A 8 -36.45 5.39 23.30
CA ALA A 8 -35.93 5.70 21.97
C ALA A 8 -36.85 5.05 20.91
N LEU A 9 -37.92 5.75 20.57
CA LEU A 9 -38.70 5.50 19.35
C LEU A 9 -37.92 6.07 18.16
N GLY A 10 -37.70 5.22 17.16
CA GLY A 10 -37.83 5.59 15.74
C GLY A 10 -36.76 6.49 15.14
N LEU A 11 -35.66 5.90 14.70
CA LEU A 11 -34.96 6.31 13.48
C LEU A 11 -34.51 5.04 12.76
N GLU A 12 -35.31 4.58 11.80
CA GLU A 12 -34.89 3.56 10.83
C GLU A 12 -33.84 4.20 9.91
N VAL A 13 -32.60 3.75 10.05
CA VAL A 13 -31.53 4.04 9.08
C VAL A 13 -31.77 3.15 7.88
N GLN A 14 -32.27 3.72 6.78
CA GLN A 14 -32.26 3.07 5.48
C GLN A 14 -30.81 2.78 5.11
N SER A 15 -30.43 1.51 5.10
CA SER A 15 -29.13 1.06 4.62
C SER A 15 -29.05 1.29 3.11
N SER A 16 -28.31 2.30 2.71
CA SER A 16 -27.91 2.51 1.33
C SER A 16 -27.06 1.31 0.88
N GLN A 17 -27.66 0.43 0.08
CA GLN A 17 -26.94 -0.57 -0.69
C GLN A 17 -25.93 0.16 -1.60
N GLY A 18 -24.64 -0.05 -1.35
CA GLY A 18 -23.59 0.62 -2.10
C GLY A 18 -22.20 0.63 -1.46
N GLY A 19 -22.02 0.07 -0.25
CA GLY A 19 -20.69 -0.21 0.30
C GLY A 19 -20.10 -1.46 -0.33
N LEU A 20 -18.77 -1.50 -0.54
CA LEU A 20 -18.08 -2.80 -0.70
C LEU A 20 -18.34 -3.60 0.57
N ASP A 21 -19.18 -4.62 0.47
CA ASP A 21 -19.29 -5.57 1.55
C ASP A 21 -17.99 -6.37 1.64
N LEU A 22 -17.12 -5.95 2.54
CA LEU A 22 -15.88 -6.67 2.84
C LEU A 22 -16.18 -8.08 3.36
N LEU A 23 -17.42 -8.39 3.80
CA LEU A 23 -17.88 -9.75 4.17
C LEU A 23 -18.15 -10.63 2.94
N ASP A 24 -18.51 -10.03 1.80
CA ASP A 24 -18.63 -10.70 0.49
C ASP A 24 -17.29 -10.82 -0.25
N THR A 25 -16.26 -10.10 0.20
CA THR A 25 -14.88 -10.43 -0.18
C THR A 25 -14.57 -11.77 0.51
N PRO A 26 -14.14 -12.84 -0.19
CA PRO A 26 -14.04 -14.17 0.40
C PRO A 26 -13.24 -14.14 1.70
N ARG A 27 -13.95 -14.09 2.84
CA ARG A 27 -13.40 -13.98 4.19
C ARG A 27 -13.08 -15.33 4.79
N SER A 28 -13.57 -16.42 4.20
CA SER A 28 -13.31 -17.74 4.70
C SER A 28 -12.20 -18.41 3.91
N LEU A 29 -11.34 -19.12 4.65
CA LEU A 29 -10.46 -20.16 4.12
C LEU A 29 -11.25 -21.33 3.49
N ASP A 30 -12.58 -21.22 3.38
CA ASP A 30 -13.47 -22.23 2.86
C ASP A 30 -13.91 -21.94 1.41
N VAL A 31 -13.69 -20.71 0.89
CA VAL A 31 -13.94 -20.37 -0.54
C VAL A 31 -12.76 -20.77 -1.45
N PHE A 32 -11.70 -21.37 -0.89
CA PHE A 32 -10.62 -21.99 -1.67
C PHE A 32 -11.05 -23.32 -2.33
N SER A 33 -12.32 -23.71 -2.20
CA SER A 33 -12.85 -25.03 -2.54
C SER A 33 -12.92 -25.34 -4.03
N GLU A 34 -12.59 -24.40 -4.92
CA GLU A 34 -12.59 -24.72 -6.35
C GLU A 34 -11.22 -24.93 -6.99
N GLU A 35 -10.18 -24.10 -6.84
CA GLU A 35 -9.01 -24.28 -7.74
C GLU A 35 -7.66 -23.83 -7.15
N ARG A 36 -6.71 -24.78 -7.06
CA ARG A 36 -5.24 -24.60 -6.98
C ARG A 36 -4.57 -24.33 -5.62
N TYR A 37 -5.32 -24.19 -4.52
CA TYR A 37 -4.76 -24.12 -3.16
C TYR A 37 -5.44 -25.13 -2.24
N ALA A 38 -4.64 -25.83 -1.43
CA ALA A 38 -5.14 -26.72 -0.40
C ALA A 38 -4.31 -26.54 0.87
N PRO A 39 -4.93 -26.25 2.03
CA PRO A 39 -4.24 -26.18 3.32
C PRO A 39 -3.88 -27.58 3.88
N CYS A 40 -4.30 -28.64 3.18
CA CYS A 40 -4.07 -30.03 3.48
C CYS A 40 -3.63 -30.78 2.20
N ALA A 41 -3.57 -32.11 2.26
CA ALA A 41 -3.31 -32.91 1.06
C ALA A 41 -4.28 -32.54 -0.06
N ASN A 42 -3.75 -32.10 -1.20
CA ASN A 42 -4.56 -31.63 -2.32
C ASN A 42 -5.19 -32.83 -3.05
N PRO A 43 -6.53 -33.01 -3.01
CA PRO A 43 -7.18 -34.16 -3.63
C PRO A 43 -7.13 -34.15 -5.16
N LEU A 44 -6.81 -33.00 -5.77
CA LEU A 44 -6.71 -32.82 -7.22
C LEU A 44 -5.27 -32.98 -7.74
N MET A 45 -4.30 -33.27 -6.87
CA MET A 45 -2.89 -33.35 -7.25
C MET A 45 -2.65 -34.44 -8.30
N ASP A 46 -3.21 -35.63 -8.11
CA ASP A 46 -3.05 -36.75 -9.04
C ASP A 46 -3.63 -36.40 -10.42
N GLN A 47 -4.83 -35.81 -10.45
CA GLN A 47 -5.47 -35.37 -11.68
C GLN A 47 -4.66 -34.28 -12.39
N PHE A 48 -4.10 -33.33 -11.64
CA PHE A 48 -3.22 -32.31 -12.20
C PHE A 48 -1.97 -32.92 -12.84
N ILE A 49 -1.32 -33.87 -12.17
CA ILE A 49 -0.14 -34.56 -12.72
C ILE A 49 -0.51 -35.29 -14.00
N ILE A 50 -1.55 -36.12 -13.97
CA ILE A 50 -1.98 -36.93 -15.12
C ILE A 50 -2.33 -36.05 -16.32
N SER A 51 -2.99 -34.91 -16.10
CA SER A 51 -3.40 -34.01 -17.18
C SER A 51 -2.29 -33.11 -17.73
N ASN A 52 -1.19 -32.92 -17.00
CA ASN A 52 -0.13 -31.97 -17.37
C ASN A 52 1.24 -32.60 -17.60
N PHE A 53 1.45 -33.85 -17.18
CA PHE A 53 2.69 -34.58 -17.41
C PHE A 53 2.76 -35.03 -18.88
N THR A 54 3.88 -34.75 -19.52
CA THR A 54 4.16 -35.23 -20.88
C THR A 54 5.26 -36.29 -20.81
N THR A 55 5.11 -37.37 -21.56
CA THR A 55 6.07 -38.49 -21.60
C THR A 55 7.29 -38.22 -22.48
N THR A 56 7.47 -36.98 -22.95
CA THR A 56 8.66 -36.58 -23.69
C THR A 56 9.85 -36.56 -22.74
N ASP A 57 10.86 -37.40 -23.01
CA ASP A 57 12.16 -37.31 -22.34
C ASP A 57 12.67 -35.87 -22.46
N SER A 58 12.70 -35.14 -21.34
CA SER A 58 13.36 -33.84 -21.30
C SER A 58 14.83 -34.07 -21.66
N PRO A 59 15.40 -33.29 -22.59
CA PRO A 59 16.77 -33.49 -23.03
C PRO A 59 17.71 -33.36 -21.82
N LYS A 60 18.61 -34.33 -21.64
CA LYS A 60 19.67 -34.23 -20.63
C LYS A 60 20.51 -33.00 -20.93
N ARG A 61 20.48 -32.02 -20.03
CA ARG A 61 21.25 -30.78 -20.11
C ARG A 61 22.48 -30.89 -19.23
N ASP A 62 23.60 -30.38 -19.71
CA ASP A 62 24.80 -30.25 -18.89
C ASP A 62 24.56 -29.29 -17.71
N PRO A 63 25.28 -29.44 -16.59
CA PRO A 63 25.20 -28.50 -15.49
C PRO A 63 25.49 -27.06 -15.95
N MET A 64 24.62 -26.14 -15.55
CA MET A 64 24.78 -24.72 -15.85
C MET A 64 26.07 -24.17 -15.20
N GLN A 65 26.92 -23.52 -16.00
CA GLN A 65 28.22 -22.98 -15.56
C GLN A 65 28.21 -21.47 -15.24
N GLU A 66 27.12 -20.77 -15.58
CA GLU A 66 26.99 -19.33 -15.38
C GLU A 66 26.62 -18.99 -13.92
N ASN A 67 27.22 -17.93 -13.38
CA ASN A 67 26.83 -17.38 -12.09
C ASN A 67 25.47 -16.68 -12.20
N LEU A 68 24.55 -17.04 -11.32
CA LEU A 68 23.23 -16.41 -11.23
C LEU A 68 23.31 -15.12 -10.41
N GLU A 69 23.32 -13.99 -11.09
CA GLU A 69 23.15 -12.68 -10.45
C GLU A 69 21.71 -12.20 -10.65
N ALA A 70 21.04 -11.84 -9.55
CA ALA A 70 19.72 -11.22 -9.59
C ALA A 70 19.65 -10.07 -8.58
N GLY A 71 19.17 -8.92 -9.06
CA GLY A 71 18.84 -7.79 -8.20
C GLY A 71 17.67 -8.13 -7.27
N LYS A 72 17.75 -7.70 -6.01
CA LYS A 72 16.73 -7.96 -4.99
C LYS A 72 15.53 -7.00 -5.04
N ASN A 73 15.58 -5.94 -5.82
CA ASN A 73 14.58 -4.87 -5.81
C ASN A 73 13.60 -5.01 -6.97
N THR A 74 12.67 -5.95 -6.86
CA THR A 74 11.54 -6.05 -7.82
C THR A 74 10.24 -5.95 -7.04
N TYR A 75 9.22 -5.30 -7.62
CA TYR A 75 7.93 -5.12 -6.96
C TYR A 75 7.33 -6.44 -6.44
N VAL A 76 7.50 -7.55 -7.18
CA VAL A 76 7.03 -8.89 -6.77
C VAL A 76 7.86 -9.45 -5.62
N TYR A 77 9.17 -9.21 -5.59
CA TYR A 77 10.01 -9.61 -4.46
C TYR A 77 9.70 -8.82 -3.20
N ASP A 78 9.39 -7.53 -3.33
CA ASP A 78 9.17 -6.62 -2.19
C ASP A 78 7.72 -6.63 -1.64
N ALA A 79 6.75 -7.16 -2.39
CA ALA A 79 5.33 -7.11 -2.00
C ALA A 79 4.99 -7.83 -0.68
N HIS A 80 5.77 -8.85 -0.28
CA HIS A 80 5.63 -9.51 1.03
C HIS A 80 6.96 -10.08 1.51
N THR A 81 7.28 -9.82 2.78
CA THR A 81 8.46 -10.35 3.45
C THR A 81 8.28 -11.83 3.80
N TYR A 82 9.28 -12.64 3.54
CA TYR A 82 9.38 -14.02 4.05
C TYR A 82 10.86 -14.39 4.18
N HIS A 83 11.18 -15.26 5.13
CA HIS A 83 12.57 -15.65 5.36
C HIS A 83 13.16 -16.35 4.13
N THR A 84 14.46 -16.11 3.90
CA THR A 84 15.26 -16.77 2.86
C THR A 84 14.69 -16.68 1.44
N LYS A 85 13.92 -15.63 1.14
CA LYS A 85 13.35 -15.40 -0.20
C LYS A 85 14.45 -15.26 -1.26
N VAL A 86 14.30 -15.99 -2.36
CA VAL A 86 15.21 -15.92 -3.51
C VAL A 86 14.55 -15.11 -4.64
N PRO A 87 15.26 -14.16 -5.28
CA PRO A 87 14.70 -13.41 -6.41
C PRO A 87 14.31 -14.34 -7.58
N PRO A 88 13.09 -14.23 -8.16
CA PRO A 88 12.63 -15.11 -9.22
C PRO A 88 13.51 -15.06 -10.46
N ALA A 89 14.11 -13.90 -10.76
CA ALA A 89 14.97 -13.72 -11.93
C ALA A 89 16.14 -14.71 -11.96
N ALA A 90 16.71 -15.07 -10.80
CA ALA A 90 17.74 -16.11 -10.74
C ALA A 90 17.17 -17.51 -11.01
N ILE A 91 15.96 -17.78 -10.52
CA ILE A 91 15.29 -19.08 -10.65
C ILE A 91 14.81 -19.31 -12.10
N VAL A 92 14.34 -18.27 -12.79
CA VAL A 92 13.89 -18.34 -14.20
C VAL A 92 14.97 -18.95 -15.07
N ARG A 93 16.23 -18.52 -14.91
CA ARG A 93 17.38 -19.05 -15.67
C ARG A 93 17.56 -20.55 -15.47
N LEU A 94 17.45 -21.03 -14.23
CA LEU A 94 17.53 -22.46 -13.91
C LEU A 94 16.39 -23.24 -14.57
N ILE A 95 15.15 -22.73 -14.45
CA ILE A 95 13.98 -23.36 -15.05
C ILE A 95 14.13 -23.41 -16.58
N GLU A 96 14.54 -22.31 -17.22
CA GLU A 96 14.77 -22.24 -18.67
C GLU A 96 15.84 -23.21 -19.17
N HIS A 97 16.88 -23.41 -18.37
CA HIS A 97 17.98 -24.32 -18.71
C HIS A 97 17.58 -25.79 -18.58
N TYR A 98 16.88 -26.18 -17.53
CA TYR A 98 16.61 -27.60 -17.22
C TYR A 98 15.24 -28.13 -17.68
N THR A 99 14.34 -27.26 -18.13
CA THR A 99 12.97 -27.67 -18.52
C THR A 99 12.58 -27.08 -19.88
N GLN A 100 11.42 -27.47 -20.40
CA GLN A 100 10.77 -26.90 -21.58
C GLN A 100 9.47 -26.16 -21.19
N PRO A 101 9.02 -25.18 -21.99
CA PRO A 101 7.70 -24.57 -21.81
C PRO A 101 6.58 -25.63 -21.72
N GLY A 102 5.66 -25.44 -20.79
CA GLY A 102 4.54 -26.34 -20.53
C GLY A 102 4.83 -27.50 -19.56
N GLU A 103 6.10 -27.79 -19.26
CA GLU A 103 6.48 -28.80 -18.25
C GLU A 103 6.13 -28.36 -16.82
N ILE A 104 6.04 -29.34 -15.92
CA ILE A 104 5.77 -29.13 -14.50
C ILE A 104 7.08 -28.81 -13.78
N VAL A 105 7.08 -27.76 -12.95
CA VAL A 105 8.17 -27.44 -12.02
C VAL A 105 7.67 -27.70 -10.61
N LEU A 106 8.25 -28.71 -9.95
CA LEU A 106 7.94 -29.06 -8.56
C LEU A 106 8.93 -28.38 -7.61
N ASP A 107 8.40 -27.68 -6.61
CA ASP A 107 9.14 -27.20 -5.45
C ASP A 107 8.47 -27.71 -4.16
N PRO A 108 9.05 -28.73 -3.50
CA PRO A 108 8.46 -29.31 -2.29
C PRO A 108 8.68 -28.48 -1.02
N PHE A 109 9.46 -27.40 -1.09
CA PHE A 109 9.79 -26.50 0.03
C PHE A 109 9.73 -25.03 -0.43
N CYS A 110 8.59 -24.63 -0.97
CA CYS A 110 8.49 -23.44 -1.79
C CYS A 110 8.62 -22.10 -1.04
N GLY A 111 8.46 -22.09 0.29
CA GLY A 111 8.41 -20.87 1.09
C GLY A 111 7.40 -19.88 0.52
N SER A 112 7.84 -18.65 0.26
CA SER A 112 6.97 -17.62 -0.35
C SER A 112 6.54 -17.88 -1.80
N GLY A 113 6.98 -18.97 -2.44
CA GLY A 113 6.53 -19.36 -3.77
C GLY A 113 7.24 -18.69 -4.94
N MET A 114 8.44 -18.13 -4.75
CA MET A 114 9.18 -17.46 -5.84
C MET A 114 9.57 -18.40 -6.97
N THR A 115 9.74 -19.69 -6.69
CA THR A 115 9.88 -20.72 -7.72
C THR A 115 8.66 -20.80 -8.62
N GLY A 116 7.46 -20.62 -8.07
CA GLY A 116 6.23 -20.59 -8.86
C GLY A 116 6.12 -19.35 -9.73
N VAL A 117 6.50 -18.18 -9.20
CA VAL A 117 6.55 -16.93 -9.97
C VAL A 117 7.50 -17.09 -11.15
N ALA A 118 8.69 -17.63 -10.90
CA ALA A 118 9.68 -17.91 -11.93
C ALA A 118 9.18 -18.94 -12.96
N ALA A 119 8.51 -19.99 -12.52
CA ALA A 119 7.93 -20.99 -13.41
C ALA A 119 6.89 -20.38 -14.34
N LEU A 120 5.97 -19.54 -13.83
CA LEU A 120 4.98 -18.84 -14.66
C LEU A 120 5.65 -17.88 -15.66
N GLN A 121 6.66 -17.13 -15.22
CA GLN A 121 7.46 -16.26 -16.10
C GLN A 121 8.15 -17.04 -17.22
N ALA A 122 8.61 -18.25 -16.92
CA ALA A 122 9.18 -19.16 -17.89
C ALA A 122 8.12 -19.98 -18.66
N HIS A 123 6.81 -19.72 -18.52
CA HIS A 123 5.75 -20.52 -19.17
C HIS A 123 5.75 -22.02 -18.79
N ARG A 124 6.09 -22.33 -17.53
CA ARG A 124 5.98 -23.67 -16.92
C ARG A 124 4.78 -23.71 -15.97
N LYS A 125 4.39 -24.93 -15.56
CA LYS A 125 3.29 -25.18 -14.65
C LYS A 125 3.84 -25.44 -13.24
N PRO A 126 3.72 -24.49 -12.30
CA PRO A 126 4.27 -24.70 -10.96
C PRO A 126 3.42 -25.66 -10.13
N MET A 127 4.11 -26.50 -9.36
CA MET A 127 3.55 -27.27 -8.26
C MET A 127 4.37 -26.94 -7.00
N LEU A 128 3.72 -26.30 -6.03
CA LEU A 128 4.39 -25.77 -4.85
C LEU A 128 3.84 -26.42 -3.59
N ILE A 129 4.73 -26.85 -2.71
CA ILE A 129 4.39 -27.45 -1.42
C ILE A 129 5.23 -26.77 -0.35
N ASP A 130 4.62 -26.49 0.80
CA ASP A 130 5.33 -26.08 2.01
C ASP A 130 4.52 -26.54 3.22
N LEU A 131 5.20 -26.86 4.32
CA LEU A 131 4.54 -27.24 5.57
C LEU A 131 3.87 -26.03 6.26
N SER A 132 4.39 -24.83 6.04
CA SER A 132 3.90 -23.59 6.65
C SER A 132 2.63 -23.11 5.95
N PRO A 133 1.49 -22.99 6.67
CA PRO A 133 0.27 -22.41 6.09
C PRO A 133 0.47 -20.95 5.65
N ALA A 134 1.34 -20.21 6.33
CA ALA A 134 1.69 -18.84 5.94
C ALA A 134 2.47 -18.81 4.61
N ALA A 135 3.42 -19.73 4.42
CA ALA A 135 4.18 -19.86 3.17
C ALA A 135 3.26 -20.14 1.98
N THR A 136 2.41 -21.16 2.12
CA THR A 136 1.50 -21.58 1.05
C THR A 136 0.46 -20.51 0.74
N LEU A 137 -0.05 -19.78 1.73
CA LEU A 137 -0.96 -18.64 1.52
C LEU A 137 -0.27 -17.49 0.79
N ILE A 138 0.96 -17.14 1.17
CA ILE A 138 1.75 -16.10 0.48
C ILE A 138 2.01 -16.52 -0.98
N ALA A 139 2.45 -17.76 -1.19
CA ALA A 139 2.69 -18.32 -2.51
C ALA A 139 1.43 -18.30 -3.38
N TYR A 140 0.27 -18.71 -2.83
CA TYR A 140 -1.01 -18.64 -3.53
C TYR A 140 -1.31 -17.21 -3.99
N ASN A 141 -1.22 -16.22 -3.09
CA ASN A 141 -1.50 -14.83 -3.44
C ASN A 141 -0.54 -14.25 -4.48
N PHE A 142 0.73 -14.68 -4.48
CA PHE A 142 1.68 -14.29 -5.54
C PHE A 142 1.33 -14.85 -6.92
N LEU A 143 0.65 -15.99 -6.97
CA LEU A 143 0.32 -16.71 -8.20
C LEU A 143 -1.11 -16.50 -8.68
N THR A 144 -1.98 -15.95 -7.82
CA THR A 144 -3.36 -15.67 -8.17
C THR A 144 -3.42 -14.44 -9.07
N PRO A 145 -3.90 -14.58 -10.32
CA PRO A 145 -4.06 -13.45 -11.22
C PRO A 145 -5.17 -12.53 -10.68
N ILE A 146 -4.92 -11.22 -10.74
CA ILE A 146 -5.87 -10.19 -10.34
C ILE A 146 -6.16 -9.32 -11.56
N ASP A 147 -7.44 -9.04 -11.84
CA ASP A 147 -7.80 -7.99 -12.79
C ASP A 147 -7.48 -6.63 -12.17
N GLY A 148 -6.40 -6.01 -12.65
CA GLY A 148 -5.95 -4.70 -12.17
C GLY A 148 -7.04 -3.63 -12.23
N ARG A 149 -7.93 -3.65 -13.24
CA ARG A 149 -9.03 -2.68 -13.33
C ARG A 149 -10.05 -2.91 -12.22
N ALA A 150 -10.45 -4.15 -12.00
CA ALA A 150 -11.39 -4.49 -10.93
C ALA A 150 -10.81 -4.16 -9.55
N TYR A 151 -9.50 -4.38 -9.36
CA TYR A 151 -8.77 -4.04 -8.15
C TYR A 151 -8.75 -2.54 -7.87
N PHE A 152 -8.33 -1.71 -8.84
CA PHE A 152 -8.33 -0.26 -8.67
C PHE A 152 -9.74 0.30 -8.46
N ALA A 153 -10.73 -0.22 -9.20
CA ALA A 153 -12.13 0.17 -8.98
C ALA A 153 -12.62 -0.20 -7.58
N ALA A 154 -12.15 -1.31 -6.99
CA ALA A 154 -12.47 -1.67 -5.62
C ALA A 154 -11.82 -0.72 -4.61
N ILE A 155 -10.54 -0.38 -4.81
CA ILE A 155 -9.83 0.61 -3.99
C ILE A 155 -10.57 1.94 -4.01
N ASP A 156 -10.91 2.45 -5.20
CA ASP A 156 -11.57 3.75 -5.35
C ASP A 156 -12.90 3.80 -4.60
N ARG A 157 -13.67 2.72 -4.64
CA ARG A 157 -14.92 2.61 -3.87
C ARG A 157 -14.67 2.61 -2.36
N VAL A 158 -13.66 1.90 -1.86
CA VAL A 158 -13.30 1.92 -0.42
C VAL A 158 -12.87 3.33 -0.01
N LEU A 159 -11.99 3.97 -0.77
CA LEU A 159 -11.51 5.33 -0.48
C LEU A 159 -12.64 6.35 -0.54
N ALA A 160 -13.54 6.25 -1.51
CA ALA A 160 -14.71 7.12 -1.61
C ALA A 160 -15.65 6.96 -0.40
N THR A 161 -15.82 5.72 0.09
CA THR A 161 -16.66 5.44 1.27
C THR A 161 -16.08 6.05 2.54
N LEU A 162 -14.74 6.07 2.67
CA LEU A 162 -14.04 6.59 3.85
C LEU A 162 -13.77 8.10 3.78
N ARG A 163 -14.18 8.76 2.69
CA ARG A 163 -13.75 10.13 2.41
C ARG A 163 -14.33 11.14 3.41
N GLU A 164 -15.54 10.91 3.89
CA GLU A 164 -16.18 11.78 4.88
C GLU A 164 -15.46 11.69 6.23
N GLU A 165 -15.18 10.47 6.70
CA GLU A 165 -14.45 10.22 7.94
C GLU A 165 -13.00 10.72 7.86
N GLU A 166 -12.32 10.51 6.73
CA GLU A 166 -10.99 11.03 6.48
C GLU A 166 -10.96 12.56 6.63
N LEU A 167 -11.91 13.27 6.00
CA LEU A 167 -11.97 14.72 6.08
C LEU A 167 -12.44 15.23 7.44
N SER A 168 -13.25 14.46 8.17
CA SER A 168 -13.67 14.79 9.53
C SER A 168 -12.49 14.73 10.51
N LEU A 169 -11.64 13.71 10.39
CA LEU A 169 -10.52 13.47 11.30
C LEU A 169 -9.24 14.20 10.89
N TYR A 170 -8.97 14.26 9.59
CA TYR A 170 -7.71 14.72 9.01
C TYR A 170 -7.91 15.83 7.98
N GLY A 171 -9.12 16.38 7.84
CA GLY A 171 -9.36 17.51 6.95
C GLY A 171 -8.70 18.79 7.45
N THR A 172 -8.21 19.57 6.50
CA THR A 172 -7.71 20.94 6.70
C THR A 172 -8.09 21.80 5.50
N HIS A 173 -7.93 23.11 5.63
CA HIS A 173 -8.25 24.04 4.53
C HIS A 173 -6.98 24.33 3.73
N CYS A 174 -7.07 24.17 2.41
CA CYS A 174 -6.01 24.56 1.49
C CYS A 174 -5.72 26.05 1.65
N ARG A 175 -4.46 26.39 1.90
CA ARG A 175 -4.03 27.78 2.14
C ARG A 175 -4.09 28.66 0.90
N THR A 176 -4.03 28.05 -0.30
CA THR A 176 -4.08 28.76 -1.57
C THR A 176 -5.51 29.05 -2.03
N CYS A 177 -6.41 28.07 -1.93
CA CYS A 177 -7.76 28.17 -2.50
C CYS A 177 -8.90 28.02 -1.48
N GLY A 178 -8.61 27.75 -0.22
CA GLY A 178 -9.59 27.61 0.86
C GLY A 178 -10.40 26.30 0.84
N LYS A 179 -10.19 25.41 -0.12
CA LYS A 179 -10.94 24.13 -0.21
C LYS A 179 -10.57 23.18 0.94
N LEU A 180 -11.56 22.42 1.42
CA LEU A 180 -11.33 21.33 2.36
C LEU A 180 -10.58 20.19 1.67
N VAL A 181 -9.46 19.78 2.23
CA VAL A 181 -8.54 18.76 1.70
C VAL A 181 -7.96 17.92 2.85
N PRO A 182 -7.52 16.68 2.61
CA PRO A 182 -6.82 15.90 3.61
C PRO A 182 -5.48 16.54 3.96
N MET A 183 -5.12 16.52 5.23
CA MET A 183 -3.80 16.86 5.73
C MET A 183 -2.85 15.70 5.43
N GLU A 184 -1.68 16.00 4.86
CA GLU A 184 -0.66 14.97 4.61
C GLU A 184 0.23 14.77 5.84
N TYR A 185 0.64 15.87 6.48
CA TYR A 185 1.42 15.83 7.70
C TYR A 185 1.22 17.08 8.55
N MET A 186 1.67 17.00 9.80
CA MET A 186 1.63 18.08 10.77
C MET A 186 3.04 18.47 11.19
N VAL A 187 3.31 19.77 11.27
CA VAL A 187 4.56 20.32 11.78
C VAL A 187 4.31 21.18 13.00
N TRP A 188 5.23 21.16 13.96
CA TRP A 188 5.15 22.04 15.12
C TRP A 188 5.86 23.36 14.82
N SER A 189 5.17 24.48 15.01
CA SER A 189 5.72 25.82 14.84
C SER A 189 5.44 26.68 16.05
N TYR A 190 6.43 27.46 16.48
CA TYR A 190 6.25 28.40 17.58
C TYR A 190 5.51 29.66 17.08
N ALA A 191 4.73 30.29 17.95
CA ALA A 191 4.30 31.65 17.72
C ALA A 191 5.37 32.67 18.13
N LEU A 192 5.27 33.84 17.51
CA LEU A 192 6.11 35.00 17.72
C LEU A 192 5.25 36.20 18.08
N VAL A 193 5.74 37.05 18.97
CA VAL A 193 5.09 38.31 19.33
C VAL A 193 5.77 39.47 18.60
N CYS A 194 4.98 40.29 17.92
CA CYS A 194 5.48 41.51 17.29
C CYS A 194 5.91 42.53 18.36
N GLU A 195 7.16 43.00 18.32
CA GLU A 195 7.68 44.01 19.27
C GLU A 195 7.03 45.40 19.10
N PHE A 196 6.32 45.64 17.98
CA PHE A 196 5.71 46.93 17.68
C PHE A 196 4.22 46.99 18.05
N CYS A 197 3.44 45.97 17.67
CA CYS A 197 2.00 45.95 17.92
C CYS A 197 1.58 44.98 19.04
N GLY A 198 2.50 44.20 19.59
CA GLY A 198 2.26 43.26 20.69
C GLY A 198 1.41 42.04 20.34
N LYS A 199 0.97 41.90 19.07
CA LYS A 199 0.15 40.76 18.64
C LYS A 199 1.01 39.54 18.34
N GLU A 200 0.46 38.38 18.69
CA GLU A 200 1.04 37.06 18.46
C GLU A 200 0.59 36.50 17.09
N PHE A 201 1.51 35.86 16.37
CA PHE A 201 1.22 35.12 15.14
C PHE A 201 2.09 33.86 15.04
N VAL A 202 1.60 32.84 14.33
CA VAL A 202 2.34 31.59 14.11
C VAL A 202 3.45 31.83 13.08
N LEU A 203 4.69 31.46 13.42
CA LEU A 203 5.86 31.67 12.54
C LEU A 203 5.66 31.01 11.17
N TRP A 204 5.09 29.81 11.13
CA TRP A 204 4.89 29.07 9.88
C TRP A 204 3.99 29.83 8.91
N ASP A 205 2.93 30.45 9.39
CA ASP A 205 1.93 31.10 8.53
C ASP A 205 2.45 32.38 7.86
N VAL A 206 3.49 33.00 8.44
CA VAL A 206 4.02 34.30 7.97
C VAL A 206 5.36 34.18 7.26
N ALA A 207 6.24 33.30 7.75
CA ALA A 207 7.63 33.26 7.31
C ALA A 207 7.93 32.13 6.32
N ARG A 208 7.01 31.19 6.10
CA ARG A 208 7.22 30.06 5.20
C ARG A 208 7.13 30.54 3.74
N ASP A 209 8.19 30.40 2.95
CA ASP A 209 8.15 30.58 1.51
C ASP A 209 7.83 29.25 0.82
N GLU A 210 6.61 29.16 0.31
CA GLU A 210 6.10 27.95 -0.33
C GLU A 210 6.48 27.95 -1.82
N HIS A 211 7.29 26.97 -2.21
CA HIS A 211 7.69 26.70 -3.60
C HIS A 211 7.12 25.35 -4.04
N THR A 212 7.11 25.11 -5.36
CA THR A 212 6.64 23.83 -5.92
C THR A 212 7.47 22.64 -5.44
N ASP A 213 8.79 22.82 -5.26
CA ASP A 213 9.64 21.85 -4.58
C ASP A 213 9.75 22.19 -3.08
N VAL A 214 9.33 21.24 -2.23
CA VAL A 214 9.40 21.36 -0.77
C VAL A 214 10.84 21.57 -0.29
N ARG A 215 11.85 21.05 -1.01
CA ARG A 215 13.27 21.22 -0.67
C ARG A 215 13.78 22.64 -0.88
N GLU A 216 13.17 23.38 -1.80
CA GLU A 216 13.49 24.78 -2.05
C GLU A 216 12.82 25.71 -1.03
N SER A 217 11.73 25.22 -0.47
CA SER A 217 10.87 25.94 0.45
C SER A 217 11.53 26.06 1.84
N LYS A 218 11.65 27.27 2.38
CA LYS A 218 12.39 27.63 3.61
C LYS A 218 11.51 28.39 4.61
N ILE A 219 12.13 28.84 5.70
CA ILE A 219 11.56 29.80 6.64
C ILE A 219 12.38 31.07 6.51
N ARG A 220 11.77 32.14 6.02
CA ARG A 220 12.39 33.46 5.87
C ARG A 220 12.87 33.99 7.21
N THR A 221 14.01 34.67 7.18
CA THR A 221 14.58 35.35 8.36
C THR A 221 13.96 36.72 8.58
N GLU A 222 13.38 37.31 7.54
CA GLU A 222 12.74 38.62 7.54
C GLU A 222 11.38 38.53 6.81
N PHE A 223 10.39 39.22 7.34
CA PHE A 223 8.99 39.21 6.87
C PHE A 223 8.21 40.36 7.51
N ASP A 224 7.08 40.72 6.92
CA ASP A 224 6.21 41.78 7.46
C ASP A 224 5.22 41.22 8.48
N CYS A 225 4.95 41.99 9.54
CA CYS A 225 3.94 41.64 10.52
C CYS A 225 2.56 41.51 9.86
N PRO A 226 1.81 40.40 10.05
CA PRO A 226 0.50 40.22 9.41
C PRO A 226 -0.57 41.20 9.95
N PHE A 227 -0.30 41.91 11.05
CA PHE A 227 -1.27 42.81 11.68
C PHE A 227 -0.95 44.30 11.54
N CYS A 228 0.32 44.68 11.47
CA CYS A 228 0.74 46.09 11.39
C CYS A 228 1.66 46.40 10.21
N ALA A 229 1.98 45.40 9.37
CA ALA A 229 2.84 45.52 8.19
C ALA A 229 4.26 46.05 8.45
N THR A 230 4.69 46.15 9.71
CA THR A 230 6.07 46.52 10.05
C THR A 230 7.01 45.39 9.66
N HIS A 231 8.14 45.73 9.05
CA HIS A 231 9.18 44.77 8.68
C HIS A 231 9.89 44.21 9.92
N LEU A 232 9.89 42.89 10.08
CA LEU A 232 10.40 42.19 11.26
C LEU A 232 11.62 41.32 10.91
N GLN A 233 12.53 41.17 11.89
CA GLN A 233 13.60 40.17 11.85
C GLN A 233 13.29 39.07 12.85
N LYS A 234 13.16 37.82 12.40
CA LYS A 234 12.82 36.64 13.21
C LYS A 234 13.63 36.53 14.51
N ARG A 235 14.93 36.83 14.46
CA ARG A 235 15.86 36.74 15.60
C ARG A 235 15.56 37.71 16.74
N LYS A 236 14.82 38.78 16.49
CA LYS A 236 14.45 39.79 17.49
C LYS A 236 13.15 39.47 18.22
N LEU A 237 12.33 38.58 17.63
CA LEU A 237 11.01 38.29 18.16
C LEU A 237 11.08 37.24 19.28
N SER A 238 10.29 37.44 20.33
CA SER A 238 10.13 36.46 21.39
C SER A 238 9.27 35.29 20.93
N ARG A 239 9.69 34.07 21.30
CA ARG A 239 8.92 32.85 21.05
C ARG A 239 7.98 32.59 22.22
N THR A 240 6.80 32.09 21.90
CA THR A 240 5.77 31.77 22.90
C THR A 240 5.35 30.30 22.76
N THR A 241 4.09 30.05 22.45
CA THR A 241 3.46 28.74 22.43
C THR A 241 3.81 27.97 21.16
N LEU A 242 3.84 26.64 21.26
CA LEU A 242 3.92 25.73 20.11
C LEU A 242 2.53 25.46 19.55
N TYR A 243 2.36 25.69 18.26
CA TYR A 243 1.13 25.42 17.52
C TYR A 243 1.36 24.25 16.55
N PRO A 244 0.44 23.28 16.51
CA PRO A 244 0.41 22.32 15.43
C PRO A 244 -0.05 23.04 14.16
N VAL A 245 0.76 22.92 13.12
CA VAL A 245 0.46 23.48 11.81
C VAL A 245 0.17 22.33 10.86
N GLN A 246 -1.07 22.29 10.39
CA GLN A 246 -1.52 21.31 9.42
C GLN A 246 -0.97 21.69 8.04
N VAL A 247 -0.23 20.77 7.43
CA VAL A 247 0.39 20.97 6.12
C VAL A 247 -0.33 20.12 5.09
N VAL A 248 -0.67 20.78 3.99
CA VAL A 248 -1.25 20.16 2.80
C VAL A 248 -0.12 19.93 1.81
N CYS A 249 0.06 18.69 1.37
CA CYS A 249 0.63 18.43 0.05
C CYS A 249 -0.47 17.81 -0.80
N GLY A 250 -0.48 18.17 -2.08
CA GLY A 250 -1.38 17.55 -3.04
C GLY A 250 -2.66 18.34 -3.29
N HIS A 251 -2.55 19.47 -3.99
CA HIS A 251 -3.08 19.38 -5.35
C HIS A 251 -1.87 19.06 -6.23
N SER A 252 -1.64 17.76 -6.47
CA SER A 252 -1.22 17.41 -7.81
C SER A 252 -2.29 18.00 -8.71
N LEU A 253 -1.92 19.02 -9.48
CA LEU A 253 -2.65 19.44 -10.67
C LEU A 253 -2.67 18.23 -11.62
N HIS A 254 -3.42 17.18 -11.29
CA HIS A 254 -3.69 16.09 -12.20
C HIS A 254 -4.78 16.59 -13.16
N ASN A 255 -4.27 17.11 -14.28
CA ASN A 255 -4.87 17.20 -15.61
C ASN A 255 -6.23 17.89 -15.74
N ALA A 256 -6.16 19.11 -16.27
CA ALA A 256 -7.10 19.54 -17.30
C ALA A 256 -7.00 18.63 -18.55
#